data_AF-A0AAD0EBL8-F1
#
_entry.id   AF-A0AAD0EBL8-F1
#
_cell.length_a   1.000
_cell.length_b   1.000
_cell.length_c   1.000
_cell.angle_alpha   90.00
_cell.angle_beta   90.00
_cell.angle_gamma   90.00
#
_symmetry.space_group_name_H-M   'P 1'
#
loop_
_entity.id
_entity.type
_entity.pdbx_description
1 polymer ?
#
loop_
_entity_poly.entity_id
_entity_poly.type
_entity_poly.pdbx_seq_one_letter_code
_entity_poly.pdbx_strand_id
1 'polypeptide(L)' 'MAHVINTTDTGFTFIARLRGVAEEIKDSWARRAEYKRTYAELDSLSNRDLADIGVRRCDIPQIAHVQAYGH' A
#
# COMPACT_ATOMS: atom_id res chain seq x y z
N MET A 1 50.23 -3.94 -21.04
CA MET A 1 49.18 -4.18 -20.02
C MET A 1 47.94 -3.46 -20.51
N ALA A 2 46.91 -4.20 -20.91
CA ALA A 2 45.67 -3.62 -21.41
C ALA A 2 44.88 -3.07 -20.21
N HIS A 3 44.67 -1.75 -20.17
CA HIS A 3 43.73 -1.16 -19.23
C HIS A 3 42.32 -1.52 -19.69
N VAL A 4 41.72 -2.53 -19.06
CA VAL A 4 40.29 -2.79 -19.18
C VAL A 4 39.58 -1.73 -18.33
N ILE A 5 39.10 -0.68 -18.98
CA ILE A 5 38.15 0.24 -18.37
C ILE A 5 36.79 -0.47 -18.41
N ASN A 6 36.46 -1.21 -17.35
CA ASN A 6 35.11 -1.67 -17.10
C ASN A 6 34.25 -0.44 -16.80
N THR A 7 33.71 0.19 -17.84
CA THR A 7 32.62 1.16 -17.71
C THR A 7 31.37 0.39 -17.32
N THR A 8 31.25 0.04 -16.03
CA THR A 8 30.01 -0.47 -15.47
C THR A 8 28.98 0.65 -15.57
N ASP A 9 28.01 0.39 -16.42
CA ASP A 9 26.94 1.30 -16.77
C ASP A 9 26.15 1.73 -15.51
N THR A 10 26.48 2.91 -15.03
CA THR A 10 25.83 3.52 -13.87
C THR A 10 24.39 3.96 -14.23
N GLY A 11 24.07 4.13 -15.52
CA GLY A 11 22.75 4.51 -16.03
C GLY A 11 21.72 3.39 -15.98
N PHE A 12 22.09 2.16 -16.35
CA PHE A 12 21.23 0.98 -16.30
C PHE A 12 20.90 0.57 -14.86
N THR A 13 21.84 0.76 -13.93
CA THR A 13 21.64 0.39 -12.52
C THR A 13 20.63 1.32 -11.81
N PHE A 14 20.61 2.61 -12.16
CA PHE A 14 19.66 3.57 -11.59
C PHE A 14 18.22 3.33 -12.07
N ILE A 15 18.03 3.12 -13.38
CA ILE A 15 16.70 2.82 -13.94
C ILE A 15 16.19 1.47 -13.42
N ALA A 16 17.06 0.47 -13.26
CA ALA A 16 16.69 -0.82 -12.66
C ALA A 16 16.25 -0.67 -11.20
N ARG A 17 16.93 0.15 -10.39
CA ARG A 17 16.51 0.47 -9.02
C ARG A 17 15.19 1.24 -8.97
N LEU A 18 14.99 2.19 -9.89
CA LEU A 18 13.78 2.99 -9.94
C LEU A 18 12.53 2.14 -10.23
N ARG A 19 12.67 1.10 -11.07
CA ARG A 19 11.60 0.13 -11.33
C ARG A 19 11.26 -0.70 -10.09
N GLY A 20 12.26 -1.24 -9.39
CA GLY A 20 12.04 -1.99 -8.15
C GLY A 20 11.34 -1.15 -7.07
N VAL A 21 11.75 0.11 -6.91
CA VAL A 21 11.10 1.05 -5.97
C VAL A 21 9.67 1.38 -6.41
N ALA A 22 9.42 1.53 -7.72
CA ALA A 22 8.07 1.79 -8.23
C ALA A 22 7.11 0.61 -7.98
N GLU A 23 7.60 -0.63 -8.05
CA GLU A 23 6.82 -1.84 -7.73
C GLU A 23 6.44 -1.87 -6.24
N GLU A 24 7.39 -1.60 -5.33
CA GLU A 24 7.12 -1.51 -3.89
C GLU A 24 6.16 -0.38 -3.51
N ILE A 25 6.27 0.77 -4.20
CA ILE A 25 5.35 1.90 -4.04
C ILE A 25 3.95 1.51 -4.51
N LYS A 26 3.84 0.84 -5.66
CA LYS A 26 2.54 0.44 -6.22
C LYS A 26 1.79 -0.50 -5.28
N ASP A 27 2.49 -1.47 -4.69
CA ASP A 27 1.91 -2.36 -3.69
C ASP A 27 1.46 -1.60 -2.45
N SER A 28 2.31 -0.72 -1.93
CA SER A 28 1.95 0.13 -0.79
C SER A 28 0.73 1.01 -1.07
N TRP A 29 0.62 1.53 -2.29
CA TRP A 29 -0.52 2.33 -2.75
C TRP A 29 -1.79 1.51 -2.91
N ALA A 30 -1.70 0.29 -3.43
CA ALA A 30 -2.84 -0.62 -3.52
C ALA A 30 -3.44 -0.89 -2.13
N ARG A 31 -2.59 -1.22 -1.16
CA ARG A 31 -3.01 -1.44 0.25
C ARG A 31 -3.62 -0.18 0.86
N ARG A 32 -3.04 1.00 0.57
CA ARG A 32 -3.57 2.29 1.03
C ARG A 32 -4.95 2.59 0.41
N ALA A 33 -5.14 2.26 -0.86
CA ALA A 33 -6.39 2.45 -1.57
C ALA A 33 -7.48 1.52 -1.00
N GLU A 34 -7.16 0.25 -0.76
CA GLU A 34 -8.04 -0.72 -0.08
C GLU A 34 -8.45 -0.19 1.29
N TYR A 35 -7.49 0.21 2.13
CA TYR A 35 -7.77 0.80 3.45
C TYR A 35 -8.78 1.96 3.37
N LYS A 36 -8.52 2.92 2.47
CA LYS A 36 -9.37 4.11 2.33
C LYS A 36 -10.77 3.75 1.84
N ARG A 37 -10.85 2.79 0.91
CA ARG A 37 -12.13 2.29 0.39
C ARG A 37 -12.96 1.67 1.51
N THR A 38 -12.40 0.72 2.25
CA THR A 38 -13.08 0.05 3.36
C THR A 38 -13.48 1.03 4.45
N TYR A 39 -12.58 1.96 4.78
CA TYR A 39 -12.87 3.01 5.75
C TYR A 39 -14.06 3.88 5.30
N ALA A 40 -14.06 4.35 4.04
CA ALA A 40 -15.13 5.19 3.52
C ALA A 40 -16.47 4.43 3.44
N GLU A 41 -16.45 3.16 3.02
CA GLU A 41 -17.63 2.30 3.01
C GLU A 41 -18.22 2.16 4.43
N LEU A 42 -17.40 1.84 5.43
CA LEU A 42 -17.83 1.72 6.82
C LEU A 42 -18.24 3.06 7.45
N ASP A 43 -17.55 4.15 7.13
CA ASP A 43 -17.85 5.49 7.65
C ASP A 43 -19.17 6.05 7.09
N SER A 44 -19.50 5.67 5.85
CA SER A 44 -20.77 6.01 5.19
C SER A 44 -21.98 5.32 5.81
N LEU A 45 -21.78 4.21 6.54
CA LEU A 45 -22.85 3.51 7.26
C LEU A 45 -23.33 4.33 8.46
N SER A 46 -24.63 4.27 8.74
CA SER A 46 -25.19 4.96 9.91
C SER A 46 -24.80 4.24 11.21
N ASN A 47 -24.92 4.92 12.35
CA ASN A 47 -24.67 4.30 13.66
C ASN A 47 -25.58 3.09 13.91
N ARG A 48 -26.78 3.05 13.32
CA ARG A 48 -27.69 1.90 13.40
C ARG A 48 -27.16 0.73 12.58
N ASP A 49 -26.77 0.97 11.33
CA ASP A 49 -26.25 -0.10 10.46
C ASP A 49 -24.97 -0.71 11.04
N LEU A 50 -24.10 0.14 11.60
CA LEU A 50 -22.91 -0.29 12.33
C LEU A 50 -23.28 -1.11 13.59
N ALA A 51 -24.31 -0.70 14.34
CA ALA A 51 -24.76 -1.43 15.51
C ALA A 51 -25.40 -2.79 15.16
N ASP A 52 -26.12 -2.88 14.04
CA ASP A 52 -26.73 -4.13 13.57
C ASP A 52 -25.66 -5.19 13.23
N ILE A 53 -24.52 -4.77 12.68
CA ILE A 53 -23.37 -5.66 12.44
C ILE A 53 -22.40 -5.76 13.63
N GLY A 54 -22.71 -5.09 14.75
CA GLY A 54 -21.90 -5.12 15.97
C GLY A 54 -20.56 -4.37 15.90
N VAL A 55 -20.41 -3.42 14.98
CA VAL A 55 -19.19 -2.62 14.80
C VAL A 55 -19.35 -1.24 15.43
N ARG A 56 -18.32 -0.74 16.14
CA ARG A 56 -18.30 0.64 16.63
C ARG A 56 -17.48 1.51 15.69
N ARG A 57 -17.80 2.82 15.62
CA ARG A 57 -17.03 3.78 14.79
C ARG A 57 -15.55 3.84 15.14
N CYS A 58 -15.18 3.62 16.40
CA CYS A 58 -13.78 3.55 16.84
C CYS A 58 -13.03 2.33 16.31
N ASP A 59 -13.74 1.26 15.91
CA ASP A 59 -13.15 0.02 15.45
C ASP A 59 -12.94 0.03 13.93
N ILE A 60 -13.65 0.91 13.20
CA ILE A 60 -13.53 1.07 11.74
C ILE A 60 -12.06 1.22 11.26
N PRO A 61 -11.22 2.08 11.88
CA PRO A 61 -9.82 2.21 11.46
C PRO A 61 -9.04 0.90 11.61
N GLN A 62 -9.31 0.14 12.69
CA GLN A 62 -8.65 -1.13 12.95
C GLN A 62 -9.11 -2.20 11.96
N ILE A 63 -10.42 -2.30 11.70
CA ILE A 63 -10.99 -3.25 10.73
C ILE A 63 -10.45 -2.96 9.32
N ALA A 64 -10.46 -1.70 8.90
CA ALA A 64 -9.92 -1.29 7.60
C ALA A 64 -8.42 -1.60 7.50
N HIS A 65 -7.67 -1.45 8.60
CA HIS A 65 -6.25 -1.79 8.64
C HIS A 65 -6.01 -3.29 8.48
N VAL A 66 -6.75 -4.13 9.21
CA VAL A 66 -6.65 -5.59 9.10
C VAL A 66 -7.03 -6.07 7.70
N GLN A 67 -8.07 -5.50 7.08
CA GLN A 67 -8.48 -5.88 5.73
C GLN A 67 -7.45 -5.49 4.66
N ALA A 68 -6.86 -4.30 4.78
CA ALA A 68 -5.85 -3.83 3.84
C ALA A 68 -4.51 -4.53 3.99
N TYR A 69 -4.04 -4.72 5.22
CA TYR A 69 -2.67 -5.17 5.48
C TYR A 69 -2.55 -6.64 5.85
N GLY A 70 -3.64 -7.31 6.24
CA GLY A 70 -3.71 -8.77 6.47
C GLY A 70 -2.59 -9.32 7.36
N HIS A 71 -2.87 -9.56 8.64
CA HIS A 71 -1.88 -10.15 9.55
C HIS A 71 -1.51 -11.59 9.15
#